data_AF-A0A822CI99-F1
#
_entry.id   AF-A0A822CI99-F1
#
_cell.length_a   1.000
_cell.length_b   1.000
_cell.length_c   1.000
_cell.angle_alpha   90.00
_cell.angle_beta   90.00
_cell.angle_gamma   90.00
#
_symmetry.space_group_name_H-M   'P 1'
#
loop_
_entity.id
_entity.type
_entity.pdbx_description
1 polymer ?
#
loop_
_entity_poly.entity_id
_entity_poly.type
_entity_poly.pdbx_seq_one_letter_code
_entity_poly.pdbx_strand_id
1 'polypeptide(L)'
;MIDGRTITDYNVRQLRQKIGVVSQEPILFGMSVYENIRFGKVNATRAEIEQAAREANAHNFIMQLPNKYETLVGERGIHLSGGEKQCIALARALVKQPTILLLDETTSALDNVSEKIVQEALDRACKGRTTIIIAHRLTTVRNAHQIYVLDNGNVIEQGTHETLMTKEGGKYQAMVKCQQMKRIYDDTDDMMSIQEATEEEEKSIIERSRLFSDVSTVDVNKVQILLLLSMNSPEWITILVGCIACLLSGAAQPLLAFLFAKTVDYTAFAIAGSKLMQRIRLKAFGCLLRQEVAYFDRPENSSGAICVRLSSNALAVQETV
;
A
#
# COMPACT_ATOMS: atom_id res chain seq x y z
N MET A 1 -1.53 20.44 29.46
CA MET A 1 -2.83 21.14 29.43
C MET A 1 -2.86 22.06 28.21
N ILE A 2 -4.04 22.45 27.74
CA ILE A 2 -4.25 23.47 26.70
C ILE A 2 -5.29 24.44 27.27
N ASP A 3 -5.04 25.76 27.19
CA ASP A 3 -5.94 26.82 27.67
C ASP A 3 -6.53 26.58 29.08
N GLY A 4 -5.71 26.04 30.00
CA GLY A 4 -6.11 25.72 31.38
C GLY A 4 -6.92 24.42 31.57
N ARG A 5 -7.13 23.61 30.52
CA ARG A 5 -7.85 22.31 30.57
C ARG A 5 -6.96 21.12 30.22
N THR A 6 -7.36 19.92 30.61
CA THR A 6 -6.62 18.68 30.32
C THR A 6 -6.98 18.19 28.91
N ILE A 7 -6.04 17.55 28.22
CA ILE A 7 -6.23 17.10 26.83
C ILE A 7 -7.33 16.04 26.71
N THR A 8 -7.55 15.27 27.78
CA THR A 8 -8.65 14.31 27.99
C THR A 8 -10.04 14.94 27.90
N ASP A 9 -10.15 16.24 28.21
CA ASP A 9 -11.43 16.92 28.41
C ASP A 9 -11.99 17.49 27.10
N TYR A 10 -11.21 17.41 26.01
CA TYR A 10 -11.56 17.90 24.68
C TYR A 10 -12.11 16.80 23.78
N ASN A 11 -13.07 17.16 22.93
CA ASN A 11 -13.45 16.29 21.82
C ASN A 11 -12.26 16.14 20.85
N VAL A 12 -11.77 14.91 20.69
CA VAL A 12 -10.59 14.56 19.88
C VAL A 12 -10.68 15.07 18.44
N ARG A 13 -11.86 15.07 17.82
CA ARG A 13 -12.05 15.56 16.44
C ARG A 13 -11.93 17.08 16.37
N GLN A 14 -12.55 17.81 17.29
CA GLN A 14 -12.48 19.27 17.35
C GLN A 14 -11.05 19.75 17.68
N LEU A 15 -10.35 19.06 18.59
CA LEU A 15 -8.96 19.37 18.91
C LEU A 15 -8.03 19.16 17.69
N ARG A 16 -8.16 18.03 16.98
CA ARG A 16 -7.40 17.73 15.75
C ARG A 16 -7.81 18.57 14.52
N GLN A 17 -8.87 19.38 14.61
CA GLN A 17 -9.20 20.41 13.63
C GLN A 17 -8.44 21.72 13.90
N LYS A 18 -8.22 22.08 15.18
CA LYS A 18 -7.41 23.25 15.56
C LYS A 18 -5.89 23.04 15.45
N ILE A 19 -5.44 21.78 15.38
CA ILE A 19 -4.02 21.42 15.26
C ILE A 19 -3.66 21.12 13.80
N GLY A 20 -2.66 21.83 13.28
CA GLY A 20 -1.92 21.49 12.08
C GLY A 20 -0.70 20.65 12.42
N VAL A 21 -0.36 19.67 11.59
CA VAL A 21 0.82 18.81 11.76
C VAL A 21 1.53 18.68 10.42
N VAL A 22 2.85 18.86 10.41
CA VAL A 22 3.72 18.52 9.28
C VAL A 22 4.77 17.54 9.80
N SER A 23 4.69 16.30 9.34
CA SER A 23 5.62 15.21 9.67
C SER A 23 6.92 15.29 8.88
N GLN A 24 7.97 14.66 9.41
CA GLN A 24 9.31 14.60 8.82
C GLN A 24 9.27 14.14 7.35
N GLU A 25 8.64 12.99 7.08
CA GLU A 25 8.35 12.52 5.73
C GLU A 25 6.90 12.87 5.29
N PRO A 26 6.71 13.85 4.39
CA PRO A 26 5.40 14.28 3.95
C PRO A 26 4.77 13.30 2.92
N ILE A 27 3.99 12.33 3.41
CA ILE A 27 3.23 11.42 2.53
C ILE A 27 2.17 12.20 1.74
N LEU A 28 2.18 12.07 0.41
CA LEU A 28 1.12 12.52 -0.50
C LEU A 28 0.30 11.33 -1.01
N PHE A 29 -1.00 11.58 -1.25
CA PHE A 29 -1.93 10.60 -1.81
C PHE A 29 -1.85 10.59 -3.34
N GLY A 30 -2.14 9.43 -3.95
CA GLY A 30 -2.24 9.24 -5.41
C GLY A 30 -3.45 9.94 -6.03
N MET A 31 -3.45 11.27 -5.97
CA MET A 31 -4.50 12.19 -6.39
C MET A 31 -3.86 13.45 -7.00
N SER A 32 -4.66 14.44 -7.39
CA SER A 32 -4.13 15.73 -7.83
C SER A 32 -3.50 16.52 -6.68
N VAL A 33 -2.70 17.54 -6.99
CA VAL A 33 -2.20 18.51 -6.00
C VAL A 33 -3.36 19.21 -5.28
N TYR A 34 -4.42 19.56 -6.03
CA TYR A 34 -5.64 20.16 -5.49
C TYR A 34 -6.27 19.30 -4.38
N GLU A 35 -6.55 18.02 -4.66
CA GLU A 35 -7.16 17.12 -3.68
C GLU A 35 -6.23 16.81 -2.51
N ASN A 36 -4.91 16.73 -2.74
CA ASN A 36 -3.93 16.60 -1.65
C ASN A 36 -4.01 17.76 -0.65
N ILE A 37 -4.08 19.02 -1.13
CA ILE A 37 -4.23 20.18 -0.23
C ILE A 37 -5.63 20.17 0.41
N ARG A 38 -6.69 19.95 -0.39
CA ARG A 38 -8.09 19.90 0.05
C ARG A 38 -8.33 18.83 1.13
N PHE A 39 -7.54 17.76 1.19
CA PHE A 39 -7.62 16.76 2.26
C PHE A 39 -7.44 17.34 3.68
N GLY A 40 -6.81 18.52 3.81
CA GLY A 40 -6.77 19.27 5.07
C GLY A 40 -8.14 19.78 5.54
N LYS A 41 -8.98 20.22 4.60
CA LYS A 41 -10.31 20.82 4.82
C LYS A 41 -11.23 20.47 3.64
N VAL A 42 -12.07 19.44 3.82
CA VAL A 42 -12.93 18.86 2.75
C VAL A 42 -13.79 19.90 2.00
N ASN A 43 -14.25 20.93 2.71
CA ASN A 43 -15.08 22.01 2.18
C ASN A 43 -14.26 23.29 1.89
N ALA A 44 -12.96 23.18 1.65
CA ALA A 44 -12.12 24.31 1.26
C ALA A 44 -12.52 24.82 -0.13
N THR A 45 -12.53 26.14 -0.31
CA THR A 45 -12.72 26.74 -1.64
C THR A 45 -11.41 26.72 -2.43
N ARG A 46 -11.49 26.83 -3.76
CA ARG A 46 -10.28 26.94 -4.62
C ARG A 46 -9.40 28.14 -4.23
N ALA A 47 -10.01 29.25 -3.83
CA ALA A 47 -9.29 30.43 -3.34
C ALA A 47 -8.53 30.16 -2.03
N GLU A 48 -9.11 29.40 -1.09
CA GLU A 48 -8.43 29.00 0.16
C GLU A 48 -7.26 28.04 -0.11
N ILE A 49 -7.42 27.12 -1.07
CA ILE A 49 -6.39 26.18 -1.49
C ILE A 49 -5.22 26.90 -2.18
N GLU A 50 -5.51 27.84 -3.07
CA GLU A 50 -4.48 28.69 -3.70
C GLU A 50 -3.77 29.60 -2.67
N GLN A 51 -4.51 30.17 -1.72
CA GLN A 51 -3.94 30.99 -0.65
C GLN A 51 -3.02 30.18 0.27
N ALA A 52 -3.46 29.00 0.73
CA ALA A 52 -2.63 28.10 1.54
C ALA A 52 -1.37 27.64 0.77
N ALA A 53 -1.47 27.44 -0.55
CA ALA A 53 -0.33 27.13 -1.41
C ALA A 53 0.63 28.34 -1.58
N ARG A 54 0.14 29.58 -1.58
CA ARG A 54 0.99 30.79 -1.61
C ARG A 54 1.71 31.01 -0.27
N GLU A 55 1.02 30.80 0.85
CA GLU A 55 1.62 30.81 2.20
C GLU A 55 2.71 29.74 2.33
N ALA A 56 2.45 28.52 1.85
CA ALA A 56 3.39 27.40 1.88
C ALA A 56 4.47 27.41 0.76
N ASN A 57 4.64 28.51 0.02
CA ASN A 57 5.57 28.65 -1.12
C ASN A 57 5.36 27.68 -2.30
N ALA A 58 4.27 26.90 -2.29
CA ALA A 58 4.00 25.86 -3.27
C ALA A 58 3.44 26.40 -4.60
N HIS A 59 2.69 27.52 -4.56
CA HIS A 59 1.94 28.02 -5.72
C HIS A 59 2.79 28.19 -7.00
N ASN A 60 4.04 28.65 -6.86
CA ASN A 60 4.89 28.97 -8.01
C ASN A 60 5.31 27.71 -8.78
N PHE A 61 5.77 26.65 -8.10
CA PHE A 61 6.12 25.40 -8.76
C PHE A 61 4.87 24.66 -9.24
N ILE A 62 3.77 24.68 -8.47
CA ILE A 62 2.49 24.08 -8.89
C ILE A 62 2.02 24.68 -10.21
N MET A 63 2.20 25.99 -10.43
CA MET A 63 1.82 26.66 -11.68
C MET A 63 2.74 26.35 -12.88
N GLN A 64 3.91 25.74 -12.65
CA GLN A 64 4.83 25.23 -13.67
C GLN A 64 4.55 23.77 -14.07
N LEU A 65 3.81 23.00 -13.24
CA LEU A 65 3.41 21.64 -13.56
C LEU A 65 2.44 21.61 -14.77
N PRO A 66 2.47 20.57 -15.65
CA PRO A 66 1.70 20.56 -16.90
C PRO A 66 0.20 20.81 -16.75
N ASN A 67 -0.43 20.19 -15.74
CA ASN A 67 -1.86 20.34 -15.44
C ASN A 67 -2.11 21.23 -14.20
N LYS A 68 -1.10 21.99 -13.78
CA LYS A 68 -1.10 22.87 -12.61
C LYS A 68 -1.60 22.15 -11.35
N TYR A 69 -2.62 22.68 -10.68
CA TYR A 69 -3.26 22.07 -9.52
C TYR A 69 -3.91 20.70 -9.80
N GLU A 70 -4.29 20.42 -11.04
CA GLU A 70 -4.92 19.14 -11.42
C GLU A 70 -3.87 18.07 -11.78
N THR A 71 -2.57 18.38 -11.69
CA THR A 71 -1.48 17.41 -11.91
C THR A 71 -1.55 16.29 -10.89
N LEU A 72 -1.63 15.05 -11.37
CA LEU A 72 -1.59 13.84 -10.56
C LEU A 72 -0.18 13.65 -9.99
N VAL A 73 -0.11 13.41 -8.68
CA VAL A 73 1.17 13.42 -7.94
C VAL A 73 1.81 12.01 -7.88
N GLY A 74 1.02 10.95 -8.12
CA GLY A 74 1.43 9.55 -7.98
C GLY A 74 1.37 9.06 -6.54
N GLU A 75 1.47 7.74 -6.31
CA GLU A 75 1.57 7.20 -4.94
C GLU A 75 2.82 7.77 -4.24
N ARG A 76 2.66 8.30 -3.01
CA ARG A 76 3.74 8.95 -2.23
C ARG A 76 4.43 10.13 -2.92
N GLY A 77 3.85 10.65 -4.01
CA GLY A 77 4.39 11.80 -4.73
C GLY A 77 5.74 11.57 -5.41
N ILE A 78 5.98 10.39 -6.00
CA ILE A 78 7.29 10.00 -6.56
C ILE A 78 7.89 11.07 -7.49
N HIS A 79 7.08 11.75 -8.30
CA HIS A 79 7.53 12.74 -9.29
C HIS A 79 7.87 14.15 -8.73
N LEU A 80 7.88 14.34 -7.41
CA LEU A 80 8.20 15.62 -6.77
C LEU A 80 9.45 15.52 -5.89
N SER A 81 10.21 16.60 -5.80
CA SER A 81 11.33 16.74 -4.85
C SER A 81 10.83 16.72 -3.40
N GLY A 82 11.74 16.43 -2.45
CA GLY A 82 11.41 16.45 -1.02
C GLY A 82 10.83 17.79 -0.55
N GLY A 83 11.38 18.91 -1.04
CA GLY A 83 10.91 20.26 -0.74
C GLY A 83 9.49 20.52 -1.24
N GLU A 84 9.19 20.14 -2.48
CA GLU A 84 7.85 20.30 -3.07
C GLU A 84 6.80 19.47 -2.31
N LYS A 85 7.11 18.23 -1.94
CA LYS A 85 6.22 17.40 -1.11
C LYS A 85 5.94 18.06 0.23
N GLN A 86 6.95 18.66 0.84
CA GLN A 86 6.83 19.32 2.13
C GLN A 86 6.05 20.64 2.06
N CYS A 87 6.23 21.43 1.00
CA CYS A 87 5.41 22.60 0.69
C CYS A 87 3.92 22.23 0.49
N ILE A 88 3.61 21.11 -0.20
CA ILE A 88 2.22 20.62 -0.33
C ILE A 88 1.67 20.15 1.02
N ALA A 89 2.47 19.43 1.83
CA ALA A 89 2.06 19.00 3.15
C ALA A 89 1.82 20.17 4.12
N LEU A 90 2.63 21.24 4.02
CA LEU A 90 2.44 22.49 4.74
C LEU A 90 1.16 23.19 4.27
N ALA A 91 0.90 23.31 2.96
CA ALA A 91 -0.37 23.85 2.44
C ALA A 91 -1.59 23.07 2.95
N ARG A 92 -1.51 21.74 2.97
CA ARG A 92 -2.52 20.82 3.55
C ARG A 92 -2.73 21.01 5.06
N ALA A 93 -1.70 21.45 5.81
CA ALA A 93 -1.85 21.86 7.20
C ALA A 93 -2.46 23.27 7.33
N LEU A 94 -2.04 24.22 6.49
CA LEU A 94 -2.45 25.62 6.54
C LEU A 94 -3.89 25.87 6.11
N VAL A 95 -4.44 25.11 5.16
CA VAL A 95 -5.84 25.26 4.69
C VAL A 95 -6.88 25.03 5.79
N LYS A 96 -6.50 24.39 6.91
CA LYS A 96 -7.32 24.26 8.13
C LYS A 96 -7.44 25.56 8.93
N GLN A 97 -6.54 26.52 8.72
CA GLN A 97 -6.30 27.68 9.59
C GLN A 97 -6.08 27.28 11.06
N PRO A 98 -5.07 26.43 11.35
CA PRO A 98 -4.85 25.91 12.69
C PRO A 98 -4.34 27.00 13.66
N THR A 99 -4.72 26.88 14.94
CA THR A 99 -4.22 27.76 16.02
C THR A 99 -2.92 27.23 16.63
N ILE A 100 -2.73 25.91 16.60
CA ILE A 100 -1.52 25.22 17.04
C ILE A 100 -0.91 24.52 15.82
N LEU A 101 0.38 24.74 15.57
CA LEU A 101 1.12 24.11 14.49
C LEU A 101 2.23 23.23 15.08
N LEU A 102 2.28 21.96 14.68
CA LEU A 102 3.33 21.01 15.05
C LEU A 102 4.20 20.74 13.82
N LEU A 103 5.48 21.07 13.91
CA LEU A 103 6.49 20.84 12.88
C LEU A 103 7.48 19.80 13.40
N ASP A 104 7.47 18.63 12.78
CA ASP A 104 8.18 17.43 13.25
C ASP A 104 9.33 17.12 12.30
N GLU A 105 10.55 17.52 12.67
CA GLU A 105 11.82 17.39 11.94
C GLU A 105 11.87 17.84 10.47
N THR A 106 10.82 18.49 9.97
CA THR A 106 10.59 18.89 8.57
C THR A 106 11.84 19.04 7.67
N THR A 107 12.75 19.98 7.94
CA THR A 107 13.90 20.22 7.05
C THR A 107 15.00 19.14 7.07
N SER A 108 14.90 18.08 7.88
CA SER A 108 15.97 17.08 8.06
C SER A 108 16.39 16.42 6.74
N ALA A 109 15.43 15.99 5.92
CA ALA A 109 15.62 15.21 4.70
C ALA A 109 15.69 16.05 3.41
N LEU A 110 16.02 17.35 3.50
CA LEU A 110 16.09 18.26 2.35
C LEU A 110 17.54 18.57 1.92
N ASP A 111 17.73 18.79 0.62
CA ASP A 111 18.92 19.45 0.10
C ASP A 111 19.01 20.92 0.57
N ASN A 112 20.18 21.54 0.46
CA ASN A 112 20.42 22.88 0.99
C ASN A 112 19.64 24.00 0.26
N VAL A 113 19.16 23.78 -0.98
CA VAL A 113 18.35 24.76 -1.72
C VAL A 113 16.88 24.63 -1.31
N SER A 114 16.34 23.41 -1.27
CA SER A 114 15.00 23.11 -0.77
C SER A 114 14.83 23.50 0.71
N GLU A 115 15.84 23.26 1.57
CA GLU A 115 15.81 23.67 2.99
C GLU A 115 15.46 25.16 3.10
N LYS A 116 16.12 26.02 2.31
CA LYS A 116 15.87 27.47 2.35
C LYS A 116 14.46 27.83 1.87
N ILE A 117 14.03 27.27 0.74
CA ILE A 117 12.71 27.53 0.14
C ILE A 117 11.57 27.11 1.08
N VAL A 118 11.76 26.00 1.80
CA VAL A 118 10.81 25.50 2.80
C VAL A 118 10.90 26.31 4.10
N GLN A 119 12.10 26.68 4.58
CA GLN A 119 12.22 27.49 5.80
C GLN A 119 11.53 28.85 5.65
N GLU A 120 11.63 29.50 4.48
CA GLU A 120 10.89 30.74 4.17
C GLU A 120 9.36 30.54 4.12
N ALA A 121 8.89 29.30 3.95
CA ALA A 121 7.47 28.94 4.07
C ALA A 121 7.08 28.68 5.55
N LEU A 122 7.93 27.98 6.31
CA LEU A 122 7.73 27.70 7.73
C LEU A 122 7.73 29.01 8.57
N ASP A 123 8.70 29.90 8.35
CA ASP A 123 8.79 31.20 9.01
C ASP A 123 7.57 32.10 8.75
N ARG A 124 6.86 31.91 7.63
CA ARG A 124 5.56 32.53 7.35
C ARG A 124 4.42 31.78 8.03
N ALA A 125 4.42 30.45 7.98
CA ALA A 125 3.42 29.60 8.62
C ALA A 125 3.35 29.78 10.15
N CYS A 126 4.48 30.04 10.81
CA CYS A 126 4.57 30.26 12.26
C CYS A 126 3.87 31.56 12.74
N LYS A 127 3.67 32.56 11.86
CA LYS A 127 3.19 33.89 12.27
C LYS A 127 1.74 33.84 12.74
N GLY A 128 1.50 34.32 13.96
CA GLY A 128 0.17 34.34 14.59
C GLY A 128 -0.34 32.97 15.07
N ARG A 129 0.51 31.93 15.14
CA ARG A 129 0.13 30.56 15.55
C ARG A 129 1.07 30.04 16.62
N THR A 130 0.54 29.32 17.62
CA THR A 130 1.36 28.64 18.63
C THR A 130 2.08 27.46 17.96
N THR A 131 3.36 27.64 17.65
CA THR A 131 4.12 26.64 16.89
C THR A 131 5.12 25.90 17.78
N ILE A 132 5.08 24.57 17.72
CA ILE A 132 6.07 23.68 18.36
C ILE A 132 6.90 23.06 17.24
N ILE A 133 8.22 23.19 17.33
CA ILE A 133 9.17 22.70 16.34
C ILE A 133 10.08 21.66 17.00
N ILE A 134 10.04 20.43 16.50
CA ILE A 134 11.04 19.39 16.76
C ILE A 134 12.04 19.51 15.60
N ALA A 135 13.33 19.67 15.91
CA ALA A 135 14.32 20.05 14.92
C ALA A 135 15.64 19.29 15.08
N HIS A 136 15.99 18.50 14.06
CA HIS A 136 17.34 17.99 13.89
C HIS A 136 18.29 19.07 13.30
N ARG A 137 17.80 20.00 12.47
CA ARG A 137 18.62 21.12 11.93
C ARG A 137 18.49 22.38 12.79
N LEU A 138 19.60 22.80 13.40
CA LEU A 138 19.69 23.93 14.33
C LEU A 138 19.51 25.31 13.67
N THR A 139 19.58 25.37 12.33
CA THR A 139 19.14 26.49 11.50
C THR A 139 17.70 26.91 11.83
N THR A 140 16.80 25.95 11.99
CA THR A 140 15.35 26.17 12.14
C THR A 140 14.96 26.70 13.53
N VAL A 141 15.64 26.26 14.59
CA VAL A 141 15.36 26.67 15.99
C VAL A 141 16.11 27.92 16.42
N ARG A 142 17.05 28.44 15.63
CA ARG A 142 17.78 29.68 15.95
C ARG A 142 16.84 30.88 16.16
N ASN A 143 15.74 30.93 15.40
CA ASN A 143 14.74 32.01 15.45
C ASN A 143 13.62 31.75 16.46
N ALA A 144 13.67 30.67 17.26
CA ALA A 144 12.62 30.33 18.21
C ALA A 144 12.63 31.26 19.43
N HIS A 145 11.46 31.80 19.79
CA HIS A 145 11.26 32.61 20.99
C HIS A 145 11.72 31.89 22.28
N GLN A 146 11.59 30.56 22.31
CA GLN A 146 11.99 29.71 23.42
C GLN A 146 12.47 28.37 22.88
N ILE A 147 13.66 27.95 23.28
CA ILE A 147 14.25 26.63 23.02
C ILE A 147 14.19 25.82 24.31
N TYR A 148 13.90 24.52 24.16
CA TYR A 148 13.93 23.51 25.22
C TYR A 148 14.83 22.36 24.76
N VAL A 149 15.80 21.96 25.58
CA VAL A 149 16.69 20.82 25.32
C VAL A 149 16.22 19.64 26.16
N LEU A 150 15.94 18.53 25.49
CA LEU A 150 15.53 17.27 26.10
C LEU A 150 16.72 16.32 26.22
N ASP A 151 16.83 15.64 27.36
CA ASP A 151 17.81 14.60 27.63
C ASP A 151 17.19 13.53 28.52
N ASN A 152 17.26 12.26 28.10
CA ASN A 152 16.69 11.13 28.84
C ASN A 152 15.22 11.36 29.28
N GLY A 153 14.41 11.99 28.41
CA GLY A 153 13.01 12.35 28.66
C GLY A 153 12.75 13.61 29.50
N ASN A 154 13.80 14.27 30.02
CA ASN A 154 13.69 15.44 30.89
C ASN A 154 14.14 16.72 30.17
N VAL A 155 13.55 17.87 30.51
CA VAL A 155 14.06 19.18 30.06
C VAL A 155 15.27 19.56 30.92
N ILE A 156 16.45 19.63 30.31
CA ILE A 156 17.70 19.98 31.01
C ILE A 156 18.12 21.44 30.81
N GLU A 157 17.76 22.05 29.68
CA GLU A 157 18.06 23.44 29.37
C GLU A 157 16.84 24.12 28.74
N GLN A 158 16.63 25.37 29.12
CA GLN A 158 15.62 26.25 28.58
C GLN A 158 16.25 27.64 28.39
N GLY A 159 15.99 28.29 27.25
CA GLY A 159 16.48 29.65 26.97
C GLY A 159 16.17 30.12 25.54
N THR A 160 16.61 31.32 25.18
CA THR A 160 16.79 31.73 23.77
C THR A 160 18.11 31.17 23.24
N HIS A 161 18.30 31.13 21.91
CA HIS A 161 19.55 30.71 21.25
C HIS A 161 20.79 31.37 21.89
N GLU A 162 20.76 32.68 22.10
CA GLU A 162 21.87 33.45 22.69
C GLU A 162 22.19 32.98 24.13
N THR A 163 21.16 32.87 24.99
CA THR A 163 21.33 32.44 26.39
C THR A 163 21.71 30.97 26.57
N LEU A 164 21.57 30.14 25.52
CA LEU A 164 22.04 28.76 25.51
C LEU A 164 23.44 28.64 24.90
N MET A 165 23.81 29.51 23.96
CA MET A 165 25.18 29.56 23.41
C MET A 165 26.21 30.11 24.39
N THR A 166 25.81 30.98 25.34
CA THR A 166 26.71 31.49 26.40
C THR A 166 26.97 30.50 27.54
N LYS A 167 26.25 29.37 27.61
CA LYS A 167 26.50 28.32 28.62
C LYS A 167 27.67 27.44 28.20
N GLU A 168 28.82 27.64 28.84
CA GLU A 168 29.96 26.73 28.70
C GLU A 168 29.57 25.30 29.11
N GLY A 169 29.91 24.32 28.28
CA GLY A 169 29.54 22.91 28.50
C GLY A 169 28.06 22.56 28.25
N GLY A 170 27.20 23.52 27.88
CA GLY A 170 25.78 23.25 27.60
C GLY A 170 25.59 22.29 26.42
N LYS A 171 24.64 21.34 26.54
CA LYS A 171 24.31 20.37 25.50
C LYS A 171 23.82 21.06 24.22
N TYR A 172 23.10 22.18 24.33
CA TYR A 172 22.75 22.99 23.15
C TYR A 172 23.99 23.45 22.38
N GLN A 173 24.96 24.04 23.08
CA GLN A 173 26.21 24.54 22.49
C GLN A 173 27.05 23.40 21.88
N ALA A 174 27.03 22.22 22.50
CA ALA A 174 27.69 21.02 21.96
C ALA A 174 27.05 20.55 20.64
N MET A 175 25.71 20.44 20.58
CA MET A 175 25.01 20.04 19.35
C MET A 175 25.28 21.00 18.18
N VAL A 176 25.33 22.32 18.44
CA VAL A 176 25.67 23.34 17.42
C VAL A 176 27.07 23.11 16.85
N LYS A 177 28.06 22.81 17.70
CA LYS A 177 29.44 22.52 17.26
C LYS A 177 29.53 21.24 16.45
N CYS A 178 28.86 20.16 16.88
CA CYS A 178 28.86 18.88 16.16
C CYS A 178 28.21 18.96 14.77
N GLN A 179 27.08 19.66 14.64
CA GLN A 179 26.37 19.76 13.35
C GLN A 179 27.15 20.56 12.29
N GLN A 180 28.01 21.49 12.70
CA GLN A 180 28.89 22.21 11.78
C GLN A 180 29.98 21.30 11.18
N MET A 181 30.45 20.29 11.91
CA MET A 181 31.47 19.35 11.42
C MET A 181 30.91 18.32 10.43
N LYS A 182 29.71 17.78 10.67
CA LYS A 182 29.19 16.69 9.83
C LYS A 182 29.02 17.09 8.35
N ARG A 183 28.60 18.33 8.08
CA ARG A 183 28.44 18.89 6.72
C ARG A 183 29.69 18.85 5.84
N ILE A 184 30.87 18.55 6.39
CA ILE A 184 32.14 18.47 5.65
C ILE A 184 32.41 17.04 5.16
N TYR A 185 31.81 16.02 5.77
CA TYR A 185 32.05 14.61 5.43
C TYR A 185 31.12 14.10 4.33
N ASP A 186 29.84 14.49 4.37
CA ASP A 186 28.79 13.95 3.48
C ASP A 186 29.07 14.23 1.97
N ASP A 187 29.89 15.25 1.63
CA ASP A 187 30.33 15.58 0.25
C ASP A 187 31.35 14.58 -0.35
N THR A 188 31.80 13.54 0.38
CA THR A 188 32.97 12.72 0.00
C THR A 188 32.65 11.30 -0.49
N ASP A 189 31.44 10.78 -0.23
CA ASP A 189 31.15 9.33 -0.29
C ASP A 189 30.55 8.85 -1.63
N ASP A 190 30.19 9.76 -2.53
CA ASP A 190 29.40 9.50 -3.76
C ASP A 190 30.18 8.82 -4.93
N MET A 191 31.38 8.28 -4.68
CA MET A 191 32.19 7.62 -5.72
C MET A 191 32.82 6.28 -5.28
N MET A 192 32.12 5.15 -5.51
CA MET A 192 32.64 3.91 -6.15
C MET A 192 31.74 2.67 -5.93
N SER A 193 31.16 2.09 -7.00
CA SER A 193 30.81 0.64 -7.20
C SER A 193 29.91 0.43 -8.44
N ILE A 194 29.83 -0.72 -9.13
CA ILE A 194 30.68 -1.93 -9.25
C ILE A 194 30.43 -2.63 -10.63
N GLN A 195 31.29 -3.58 -11.00
CA GLN A 195 31.36 -4.46 -12.19
C GLN A 195 30.08 -5.07 -12.85
N GLU A 196 30.23 -5.31 -14.17
CA GLU A 196 29.65 -6.37 -15.04
C GLU A 196 30.12 -7.81 -14.64
N ALA A 197 29.61 -8.96 -15.11
CA ALA A 197 28.39 -9.43 -15.82
C ALA A 197 28.42 -10.99 -15.86
N THR A 198 27.34 -11.68 -16.28
CA THR A 198 27.35 -13.13 -16.65
C THR A 198 26.11 -13.53 -17.47
N GLU A 199 26.27 -14.49 -18.40
CA GLU A 199 25.48 -15.75 -18.58
C GLU A 199 25.69 -16.37 -19.99
N GLU A 200 25.58 -17.71 -20.12
CA GLU A 200 25.48 -18.46 -21.39
C GLU A 200 24.46 -19.63 -21.24
N GLU A 201 24.07 -20.25 -22.37
CA GLU A 201 22.95 -21.20 -22.50
C GLU A 201 23.32 -22.66 -22.03
N GLU A 202 22.52 -23.76 -22.15
CA GLU A 202 21.63 -24.21 -23.23
C GLU A 202 20.59 -25.31 -22.86
N LYS A 203 19.81 -25.69 -23.88
CA LYS A 203 18.77 -26.72 -24.13
C LYS A 203 19.04 -28.15 -23.57
N SER A 204 18.20 -29.18 -23.75
CA SER A 204 16.73 -29.47 -23.82
C SER A 204 16.58 -30.95 -24.28
N ILE A 205 15.41 -31.62 -24.16
CA ILE A 205 14.94 -32.77 -25.01
C ILE A 205 13.57 -33.33 -24.51
N ILE A 206 12.81 -34.02 -25.39
CA ILE A 206 11.42 -34.52 -25.20
C ILE A 206 11.24 -35.90 -25.88
N GLU A 207 10.44 -36.82 -25.33
CA GLU A 207 9.74 -37.86 -26.13
C GLU A 207 8.42 -38.38 -25.50
N ARG A 208 7.53 -39.04 -26.28
CA ARG A 208 6.14 -39.36 -25.84
C ARG A 208 5.39 -40.46 -26.66
N SER A 209 4.90 -41.51 -25.97
CA SER A 209 3.63 -42.29 -26.18
C SER A 209 3.28 -43.05 -27.48
N ARG A 210 2.52 -44.17 -27.38
CA ARG A 210 1.49 -44.64 -28.37
C ARG A 210 0.50 -45.71 -27.83
N LEU A 211 -0.65 -45.89 -28.51
CA LEU A 211 -1.86 -46.73 -28.20
C LEU A 211 -2.23 -47.59 -29.48
N PHE A 212 -3.35 -48.33 -29.71
CA PHE A 212 -4.72 -48.48 -29.14
C PHE A 212 -5.43 -49.79 -29.65
N SER A 213 -6.53 -50.27 -29.03
CA SER A 213 -7.51 -51.30 -29.55
C SER A 213 -8.71 -51.53 -28.56
N ASP A 214 -9.70 -52.46 -28.72
CA ASP A 214 -10.76 -52.75 -29.75
C ASP A 214 -11.73 -53.89 -29.21
N VAL A 215 -12.95 -54.29 -29.69
CA VAL A 215 -14.13 -53.72 -30.42
C VAL A 215 -15.35 -54.74 -30.38
N SER A 216 -16.62 -54.29 -30.52
CA SER A 216 -17.87 -55.04 -30.92
C SER A 216 -18.59 -56.06 -29.97
N THR A 217 -19.75 -56.66 -30.33
CA THR A 217 -21.19 -56.19 -30.37
C THR A 217 -22.19 -57.27 -30.87
N VAL A 218 -23.37 -57.49 -30.25
CA VAL A 218 -24.52 -58.36 -30.74
C VAL A 218 -25.91 -57.82 -30.23
N ASP A 219 -27.04 -58.22 -30.86
CA ASP A 219 -28.41 -57.63 -30.79
C ASP A 219 -29.53 -58.54 -30.16
N VAL A 220 -30.80 -58.08 -30.11
CA VAL A 220 -31.89 -58.59 -29.22
C VAL A 220 -33.23 -58.90 -29.92
N ASN A 221 -34.00 -59.89 -29.42
CA ASN A 221 -35.39 -60.22 -29.84
C ASN A 221 -36.40 -60.17 -28.67
N LYS A 222 -37.65 -59.71 -28.89
CA LYS A 222 -38.65 -59.42 -27.81
C LYS A 222 -40.12 -59.83 -28.11
N VAL A 223 -40.49 -61.12 -28.11
CA VAL A 223 -41.93 -61.50 -28.25
C VAL A 223 -42.44 -62.72 -27.42
N GLN A 224 -41.71 -63.24 -26.41
CA GLN A 224 -42.18 -64.41 -25.62
C GLN A 224 -42.17 -64.27 -24.09
N ILE A 225 -41.74 -63.13 -23.54
CA ILE A 225 -41.53 -62.95 -22.10
C ILE A 225 -42.85 -63.03 -21.28
N LEU A 226 -43.95 -62.44 -21.80
CA LEU A 226 -45.20 -62.33 -21.04
C LEU A 226 -45.89 -63.70 -20.82
N LEU A 227 -45.77 -64.61 -21.80
CA LEU A 227 -46.34 -65.95 -21.72
C LEU A 227 -45.60 -66.82 -20.69
N LEU A 228 -44.26 -66.68 -20.63
CA LEU A 228 -43.41 -67.35 -19.64
C LEU A 228 -43.68 -66.86 -18.21
N LEU A 229 -43.91 -65.56 -18.00
CA LEU A 229 -44.24 -65.03 -16.67
C LEU A 229 -45.52 -65.65 -16.08
N SER A 230 -46.53 -65.90 -16.91
CA SER A 230 -47.80 -66.51 -16.48
C SER A 230 -47.64 -67.92 -15.91
N MET A 231 -46.59 -68.64 -16.31
CA MET A 231 -46.28 -69.98 -15.81
C MET A 231 -45.58 -70.00 -14.45
N ASN A 232 -45.03 -68.86 -13.99
CA ASN A 232 -44.29 -68.76 -12.72
C ASN A 232 -45.10 -68.06 -11.59
N SER A 233 -46.42 -68.25 -11.60
CA SER A 233 -47.33 -67.72 -10.58
C SER A 233 -47.16 -68.27 -9.15
N PRO A 234 -46.73 -69.52 -8.87
CA PRO A 234 -46.61 -70.00 -7.48
C PRO A 234 -45.42 -69.40 -6.71
N GLU A 235 -44.34 -68.97 -7.40
CA GLU A 235 -43.12 -68.46 -6.76
C GLU A 235 -43.05 -66.91 -6.72
N TRP A 236 -44.17 -66.21 -6.89
CA TRP A 236 -44.22 -64.76 -7.02
C TRP A 236 -43.53 -63.98 -5.88
N ILE A 237 -43.48 -64.54 -4.66
CA ILE A 237 -42.78 -63.96 -3.50
C ILE A 237 -41.26 -63.96 -3.73
N THR A 238 -40.70 -65.05 -4.26
CA THR A 238 -39.27 -65.17 -4.59
C THR A 238 -38.90 -64.17 -5.69
N ILE A 239 -39.77 -64.00 -6.69
CA ILE A 239 -39.61 -62.99 -7.75
C ILE A 239 -39.61 -61.58 -7.15
N LEU A 240 -40.57 -61.27 -6.26
CA LEU A 240 -40.68 -59.97 -5.59
C LEU A 240 -39.40 -59.62 -4.79
N VAL A 241 -38.90 -60.57 -4.00
CA VAL A 241 -37.64 -60.42 -3.24
C VAL A 241 -36.45 -60.21 -4.19
N GLY A 242 -36.39 -60.96 -5.29
CA GLY A 242 -35.39 -60.77 -6.35
C GLY A 242 -35.44 -59.37 -6.99
N CYS A 243 -36.63 -58.89 -7.34
CA CYS A 243 -36.82 -57.55 -7.90
C CYS A 243 -36.39 -56.44 -6.91
N ILE A 244 -36.71 -56.58 -5.61
CA ILE A 244 -36.26 -55.64 -4.58
C ILE A 244 -34.73 -55.67 -4.44
N ALA A 245 -34.10 -56.84 -4.45
CA ALA A 245 -32.65 -56.96 -4.41
C ALA A 245 -31.97 -56.36 -5.66
N CYS A 246 -32.54 -56.56 -6.85
CA CYS A 246 -32.08 -55.93 -8.09
C CYS A 246 -32.22 -54.40 -8.07
N LEU A 247 -33.32 -53.87 -7.54
CA LEU A 247 -33.51 -52.41 -7.38
C LEU A 247 -32.48 -51.81 -6.41
N LEU A 248 -32.23 -52.46 -5.28
CA LEU A 248 -31.22 -52.02 -4.31
C LEU A 248 -29.80 -52.08 -4.89
N SER A 249 -29.44 -53.16 -5.58
CA SER A 249 -28.14 -53.32 -6.24
C SER A 249 -27.94 -52.28 -7.37
N GLY A 250 -28.97 -52.08 -8.20
CA GLY A 250 -28.97 -51.10 -9.28
C GLY A 250 -28.94 -49.64 -8.80
N ALA A 251 -29.43 -49.35 -7.59
CA ALA A 251 -29.32 -48.03 -6.96
C ALA A 251 -27.97 -47.82 -6.25
N ALA A 252 -27.34 -48.89 -5.73
CA ALA A 252 -26.05 -48.81 -5.05
C ALA A 252 -24.90 -48.40 -5.98
N GLN A 253 -24.89 -48.89 -7.23
CA GLN A 253 -23.86 -48.57 -8.21
C GLN A 253 -23.75 -47.07 -8.55
N PRO A 254 -24.82 -46.35 -8.96
CA PRO A 254 -24.75 -44.92 -9.24
C PRO A 254 -24.49 -44.08 -7.97
N LEU A 255 -24.96 -44.52 -6.79
CA LEU A 255 -24.64 -43.84 -5.53
C LEU A 255 -23.15 -43.92 -5.21
N LEU A 256 -22.53 -45.09 -5.36
CA LEU A 256 -21.09 -45.28 -5.18
C LEU A 256 -20.29 -44.46 -6.20
N ALA A 257 -20.72 -44.43 -7.46
CA ALA A 257 -20.09 -43.63 -8.51
C ALA A 257 -20.18 -42.12 -8.22
N PHE A 258 -21.31 -41.62 -7.72
CA PHE A 258 -21.48 -40.22 -7.31
C PHE A 258 -20.56 -39.85 -6.13
N LEU A 259 -20.50 -40.71 -5.10
CA LEU A 259 -19.61 -40.50 -3.95
C LEU A 259 -18.14 -40.50 -4.38
N PHE A 260 -17.72 -41.44 -5.24
CA PHE A 260 -16.37 -41.50 -5.78
C PHE A 260 -16.02 -40.25 -6.62
N ALA A 261 -16.92 -39.81 -7.50
CA ALA A 261 -16.73 -38.58 -8.26
C ALA A 261 -16.53 -37.39 -7.31
N LYS A 262 -17.38 -37.24 -6.28
CA LYS A 262 -17.27 -36.13 -5.32
C LYS A 262 -16.00 -36.18 -4.45
N THR A 263 -15.48 -37.35 -4.12
CA THR A 263 -14.17 -37.43 -3.44
C THR A 263 -13.01 -37.07 -4.36
N VAL A 264 -13.07 -37.43 -5.65
CA VAL A 264 -12.07 -37.02 -6.66
C VAL A 264 -12.14 -35.51 -6.92
N ASP A 265 -13.32 -34.92 -7.08
CA ASP A 265 -13.53 -33.47 -7.21
C ASP A 265 -12.88 -32.72 -6.04
N TYR A 266 -13.27 -33.08 -4.80
CA TYR A 266 -12.86 -32.36 -3.59
C TYR A 266 -11.38 -32.57 -3.22
N THR A 267 -10.72 -33.63 -3.72
CA THR A 267 -9.30 -33.89 -3.42
C THR A 267 -8.39 -33.60 -4.60
N ALA A 268 -8.57 -34.25 -5.75
CA ALA A 268 -7.67 -34.14 -6.88
C ALA A 268 -7.76 -32.76 -7.54
N PHE A 269 -8.96 -32.30 -7.89
CA PHE A 269 -9.15 -31.01 -8.55
C PHE A 269 -8.87 -29.83 -7.60
N ALA A 270 -9.30 -29.89 -6.33
CA ALA A 270 -8.97 -28.86 -5.35
C ALA A 270 -7.45 -28.72 -5.08
N ILE A 271 -6.71 -29.83 -4.99
CA ILE A 271 -5.24 -29.83 -4.82
C ILE A 271 -4.54 -29.40 -6.11
N ALA A 272 -5.07 -29.74 -7.29
CA ALA A 272 -4.53 -29.28 -8.57
C ALA A 272 -4.74 -27.77 -8.76
N GLY A 273 -5.96 -27.27 -8.56
CA GLY A 273 -6.34 -25.86 -8.70
C GLY A 273 -5.60 -24.94 -7.73
N SER A 274 -5.43 -25.34 -6.46
CA SER A 274 -4.64 -24.57 -5.48
C SER A 274 -3.14 -24.51 -5.84
N LYS A 275 -2.54 -25.62 -6.29
CA LYS A 275 -1.15 -25.64 -6.80
C LYS A 275 -1.00 -24.83 -8.10
N LEU A 276 -2.00 -24.85 -8.97
CA LEU A 276 -2.04 -24.04 -10.19
C LEU A 276 -2.12 -22.55 -9.86
N MET A 277 -3.03 -22.14 -8.96
CA MET A 277 -3.15 -20.77 -8.48
C MET A 277 -1.83 -20.28 -7.87
N GLN A 278 -1.16 -21.08 -7.04
CA GLN A 278 0.13 -20.72 -6.46
C GLN A 278 1.18 -20.43 -7.55
N ARG A 279 1.27 -21.28 -8.57
CA ARG A 279 2.17 -21.09 -9.73
C ARG A 279 1.80 -19.85 -10.55
N ILE A 280 0.51 -19.60 -10.77
CA ILE A 280 0.01 -18.41 -11.48
C ILE A 280 0.34 -17.14 -10.70
N ARG A 281 0.06 -17.09 -9.39
CA ARG A 281 0.39 -15.92 -8.55
C ARG A 281 1.88 -15.64 -8.49
N LEU A 282 2.72 -16.67 -8.32
CA LEU A 282 4.18 -16.52 -8.33
C LEU A 282 4.69 -16.03 -9.69
N LYS A 283 4.21 -16.59 -10.80
CA LYS A 283 4.63 -16.16 -12.15
C LYS A 283 4.12 -14.76 -12.48
N ALA A 284 2.88 -14.42 -12.14
CA ALA A 284 2.31 -13.09 -12.34
C ALA A 284 3.04 -12.03 -11.50
N PHE A 285 3.35 -12.31 -10.24
CA PHE A 285 4.14 -11.43 -9.38
C PHE A 285 5.59 -11.28 -9.90
N GLY A 286 6.22 -12.37 -10.37
CA GLY A 286 7.54 -12.30 -11.02
C GLY A 286 7.54 -11.50 -12.33
N CYS A 287 6.48 -11.58 -13.14
CA CYS A 287 6.31 -10.73 -14.32
C CYS A 287 6.01 -9.26 -13.96
N LEU A 288 5.34 -9.01 -12.83
CA LEU A 288 5.07 -7.67 -12.31
C LEU A 288 6.34 -6.98 -11.80
N LEU A 289 7.18 -7.69 -11.04
CA LEU A 289 8.49 -7.19 -10.58
C LEU A 289 9.50 -6.95 -11.72
N ARG A 290 9.22 -7.46 -12.93
CA ARG A 290 9.99 -7.20 -14.16
C ARG A 290 9.45 -6.03 -15.00
N GLN A 291 8.44 -5.31 -14.53
CA GLN A 291 7.96 -4.10 -15.22
C GLN A 291 8.85 -2.89 -14.88
N GLU A 292 9.01 -1.99 -15.84
CA GLU A 292 9.65 -0.70 -15.65
C GLU A 292 8.85 0.17 -14.65
N VAL A 293 9.50 1.14 -14.00
CA VAL A 293 8.86 2.06 -13.04
C VAL A 293 7.64 2.78 -13.65
N ALA A 294 7.73 3.17 -14.92
CA ALA A 294 6.66 3.81 -15.69
C ALA A 294 5.38 2.95 -15.88
N TYR A 295 5.43 1.65 -15.56
CA TYR A 295 4.22 0.82 -15.45
C TYR A 295 3.42 1.14 -14.18
N PHE A 296 4.09 1.39 -13.06
CA PHE A 296 3.51 1.63 -11.74
C PHE A 296 3.04 3.08 -11.56
N ASP A 297 3.63 4.02 -12.30
CA ASP A 297 3.22 5.43 -12.31
C ASP A 297 1.79 5.65 -12.86
N ARG A 298 1.21 4.65 -13.53
CA ARG A 298 -0.16 4.70 -14.07
C ARG A 298 -1.19 4.55 -12.94
N PRO A 299 -2.25 5.38 -12.87
CA PRO A 299 -3.26 5.31 -11.81
C PRO A 299 -4.01 3.95 -11.78
N GLU A 300 -4.15 3.31 -12.93
CA GLU A 300 -4.69 1.95 -13.10
C GLU A 300 -3.88 0.86 -12.40
N ASN A 301 -2.61 1.13 -12.09
CA ASN A 301 -1.62 0.19 -11.56
C ASN A 301 -1.16 0.58 -10.16
N SER A 302 -2.01 1.29 -9.41
CA SER A 302 -1.85 1.48 -7.97
C SER A 302 -1.62 0.17 -7.23
N SER A 303 -0.87 0.22 -6.11
CA SER A 303 -0.51 -0.93 -5.30
C SER A 303 -1.74 -1.72 -4.83
N GLY A 304 -2.83 -1.01 -4.50
CA GLY A 304 -4.14 -1.59 -4.22
C GLY A 304 -4.78 -2.30 -5.43
N ALA A 305 -4.81 -1.67 -6.61
CA ALA A 305 -5.38 -2.27 -7.82
C ALA A 305 -4.60 -3.51 -8.28
N ILE A 306 -3.27 -3.51 -8.16
CA ILE A 306 -2.42 -4.67 -8.41
C ILE A 306 -2.75 -5.82 -7.43
N CYS A 307 -2.86 -5.51 -6.13
CA CYS A 307 -3.20 -6.51 -5.11
C CYS A 307 -4.57 -7.15 -5.35
N VAL A 308 -5.57 -6.35 -5.74
CA VAL A 308 -6.89 -6.85 -6.18
C VAL A 308 -6.74 -7.75 -7.39
N ARG A 309 -6.12 -7.31 -8.49
CA ARG A 309 -5.95 -8.13 -9.72
C ARG A 309 -5.22 -9.46 -9.45
N LEU A 310 -4.16 -9.45 -8.64
CA LEU A 310 -3.36 -10.64 -8.31
C LEU A 310 -4.12 -11.64 -7.41
N SER A 311 -5.06 -11.14 -6.58
CA SER A 311 -5.93 -11.99 -5.77
C SER A 311 -7.14 -12.49 -6.57
N SER A 312 -7.91 -11.60 -7.20
CA SER A 312 -9.16 -11.90 -7.92
C SER A 312 -8.96 -12.73 -9.19
N ASN A 313 -8.01 -12.36 -10.06
CA ASN A 313 -7.89 -13.02 -11.36
C ASN A 313 -7.33 -14.44 -11.21
N ALA A 314 -6.52 -14.66 -10.17
CA ALA A 314 -6.05 -15.99 -9.80
C ALA A 314 -7.14 -16.87 -9.15
N LEU A 315 -8.16 -16.27 -8.53
CA LEU A 315 -9.35 -16.98 -8.04
C LEU A 315 -10.28 -17.37 -9.19
N ALA A 316 -10.59 -16.42 -10.09
CA ALA A 316 -11.42 -16.69 -11.27
C ALA A 316 -10.86 -17.83 -12.14
N VAL A 317 -9.54 -17.93 -12.29
CA VAL A 317 -8.90 -19.04 -13.02
C VAL A 317 -9.02 -20.38 -12.26
N GLN A 318 -9.11 -20.38 -10.92
CA GLN A 318 -9.41 -21.60 -10.15
C GLN A 318 -10.87 -22.03 -10.35
N GLU A 319 -11.81 -21.09 -10.40
CA GLU A 319 -13.24 -21.40 -10.58
C GLU A 319 -13.57 -21.96 -11.98
N THR A 320 -12.65 -21.80 -12.95
CA THR A 320 -12.77 -22.33 -14.33
C THR A 320 -12.08 -23.68 -14.58
N VAL A 321 -11.43 -24.31 -13.58
CA VAL A 321 -10.54 -25.48 -13.75
C VAL A 321 -10.81 -26.61 -12.76
#